data_AF-X7E9T5-F1
#
_entry.id   AF-X7E9T5-F1
#
_cell.length_a   1.000
_cell.length_b   1.000
_cell.length_c   1.000
_cell.angle_alpha   90.00
_cell.angle_beta   90.00
_cell.angle_gamma   90.00
#
_symmetry.space_group_name_H-M   'P 1'
#
loop_
_entity.id
_entity.type
_entity.pdbx_description
1 polymer ?
#
loop_
_entity_poly.entity_id
_entity_poly.type
_entity_poly.pdbx_seq_one_letter_code
_entity_poly.pdbx_strand_id
1 'polypeptide(L)'
;MNIFITYGSAVILVLLGTFLSYIEFLNDTDWLARCGSMIVVMGILYTILEFYEHQYDHITLKRQAPNLYADIKHEHKHLEEKKVKIWKKNAEELEDEIKNGLEKKTMKHEGILLMTGTFIWGFGDLPFKLIF
;
A
#
# COMPACT_ATOMS: atom_id res chain seq x y z
N MET A 1 -0.77 -6.32 2.35
CA MET A 1 -2.24 -6.20 2.49
C MET A 1 -2.96 -6.54 1.17
N ASN A 2 -4.24 -6.96 1.18
CA ASN A 2 -4.90 -7.54 0.00
C ASN A 2 -5.53 -6.47 -0.92
N ILE A 3 -4.89 -6.19 -2.06
CA ILE A 3 -5.28 -5.19 -3.06
C ILE A 3 -6.78 -5.27 -3.42
N PHE A 4 -7.32 -6.48 -3.51
CA PHE A 4 -8.74 -6.70 -3.82
C PHE A 4 -9.70 -6.06 -2.82
N ILE A 5 -9.35 -6.02 -1.53
CA ILE A 5 -10.20 -5.44 -0.49
C ILE A 5 -10.22 -3.92 -0.64
N THR A 6 -9.07 -3.30 -0.88
CA THR A 6 -8.94 -1.83 -1.02
C THR A 6 -9.64 -1.31 -2.27
N TYR A 7 -9.44 -1.97 -3.41
CA TYR A 7 -10.15 -1.57 -4.64
C TYR A 7 -11.65 -1.94 -4.55
N GLY A 8 -12.00 -3.04 -3.89
CA GLY A 8 -13.39 -3.40 -3.63
C GLY A 8 -14.13 -2.38 -2.77
N SER A 9 -13.52 -1.90 -1.68
CA SER A 9 -14.11 -0.86 -0.84
C SER A 9 -14.25 0.47 -1.57
N ALA A 10 -13.26 0.85 -2.40
CA ALA A 10 -13.35 2.04 -3.23
C ALA A 10 -14.53 1.95 -4.23
N VAL A 11 -14.73 0.81 -4.89
CA VAL A 11 -15.87 0.60 -5.79
C VAL A 11 -17.20 0.70 -5.04
N ILE A 12 -17.31 0.09 -3.86
CA ILE A 12 -18.52 0.17 -3.03
C ILE A 12 -18.81 1.63 -2.64
N LEU A 13 -17.79 2.40 -2.24
CA LEU A 13 -17.94 3.82 -1.91
C LEU A 13 -18.40 4.65 -3.11
N VAL A 14 -17.87 4.40 -4.30
CA VAL A 14 -18.32 5.08 -5.53
C VAL A 14 -19.77 4.74 -5.85
N LEU A 15 -20.16 3.47 -5.78
CA LEU A 15 -21.54 3.05 -6.02
C LEU A 15 -22.50 3.68 -5.00
N LEU A 16 -22.10 3.73 -3.73
CA LEU A 16 -22.88 4.34 -2.66
C LEU A 16 -23.03 5.85 -2.87
N GLY A 17 -21.93 6.55 -3.20
CA GLY A 17 -21.95 7.99 -3.49
C GLY A 17 -22.81 8.32 -4.71
N THR A 18 -22.70 7.52 -5.77
CA THR A 18 -23.53 7.64 -6.98
C THR A 18 -25.01 7.45 -6.66
N PHE A 19 -25.35 6.41 -5.90
CA PHE A 19 -26.72 6.12 -5.50
C PHE A 19 -27.32 7.22 -4.61
N LEU A 20 -26.57 7.69 -3.61
CA LEU A 20 -27.01 8.78 -2.73
C LEU A 20 -27.17 10.10 -3.47
N SER A 21 -26.29 10.40 -4.43
CA SER A 21 -26.40 11.61 -5.28
C SER A 21 -27.62 11.53 -6.20
N TYR A 22 -27.93 10.34 -6.73
CA TYR A 22 -29.07 10.13 -7.62
C TYR A 22 -30.43 10.27 -6.92
N ILE A 23 -30.55 9.81 -5.67
CA ILE A 23 -31.80 9.95 -4.90
C ILE A 23 -31.94 11.32 -4.24
N GLU A 24 -31.03 12.26 -4.51
CA GLU A 24 -30.92 13.57 -3.84
C GLU A 24 -31.05 13.43 -2.31
N PHE A 25 -30.31 12.48 -1.73
CA PHE A 25 -30.43 12.22 -0.30
C PHE A 25 -30.08 13.49 0.50
N LEU A 26 -30.97 13.93 1.38
CA LEU A 26 -30.87 15.22 2.09
C LEU A 26 -30.91 16.47 1.19
N ASN A 27 -31.51 16.40 -0.01
CA ASN A 27 -31.53 17.47 -1.02
C ASN A 27 -30.13 17.91 -1.44
N ASP A 28 -29.19 16.97 -1.50
CA ASP A 28 -27.79 17.22 -1.80
C ASP A 28 -27.29 16.25 -2.88
N THR A 29 -26.56 16.78 -3.85
CA THR A 29 -25.96 16.01 -4.95
C THR A 29 -24.47 15.78 -4.76
N ASP A 30 -23.88 16.32 -3.68
CA ASP A 30 -22.43 16.28 -3.44
C ASP A 30 -21.93 14.98 -2.77
N TRP A 31 -22.76 13.93 -2.77
CA TRP A 31 -22.44 12.67 -2.11
C TRP A 31 -21.32 11.90 -2.80
N LEU A 32 -21.21 12.00 -4.13
CA LEU A 32 -20.15 11.33 -4.86
C LEU A 32 -18.78 11.98 -4.56
N ALA A 33 -18.69 13.31 -4.47
CA ALA A 33 -17.46 13.97 -4.02
C ALA A 33 -17.11 13.60 -2.57
N ARG A 34 -18.09 13.50 -1.67
CA ARG A 34 -17.84 13.06 -0.28
C ARG A 34 -17.24 11.66 -0.23
N CYS A 35 -17.79 10.72 -1.01
CA CYS A 35 -17.21 9.39 -1.16
C CYS A 35 -15.80 9.43 -1.78
N GLY A 36 -15.56 10.32 -2.75
CA GLY A 36 -14.23 10.59 -3.30
C GLY A 36 -13.22 11.01 -2.23
N SER A 37 -13.59 11.95 -1.35
CA SER A 37 -12.73 12.41 -0.24
C SER A 37 -12.40 11.28 0.75
N MET A 38 -13.36 10.38 1.00
CA MET A 38 -13.18 9.23 1.87
C MET A 38 -12.21 8.19 1.27
N ILE A 39 -12.24 8.01 -0.06
CA ILE A 39 -11.27 7.18 -0.79
C ILE A 39 -9.86 7.77 -0.67
N VAL A 40 -9.72 9.09 -0.76
CA VAL A 40 -8.42 9.77 -0.56
C VAL A 40 -7.89 9.54 0.85
N VAL A 41 -8.72 9.73 1.87
CA VAL A 41 -8.31 9.49 3.27
C VAL A 41 -7.89 8.04 3.49
N MET A 42 -8.63 7.07 2.93
CA MET A 42 -8.21 5.68 2.95
C MET A 42 -6.85 5.49 2.28
N GLY A 43 -6.63 6.05 1.10
CA GLY A 43 -5.34 6.00 0.41
C GLY A 43 -4.18 6.53 1.26
N ILE A 44 -4.36 7.68 1.91
CA ILE A 44 -3.34 8.27 2.79
C ILE A 44 -3.06 7.36 4.00
N LEU A 45 -4.11 6.86 4.66
CA LEU A 45 -3.95 5.96 5.80
C LEU A 45 -3.24 4.67 5.42
N TYR A 46 -3.51 4.15 4.22
CA TYR A 46 -2.84 2.96 3.70
C TYR A 46 -1.35 3.21 3.46
N THR A 47 -0.99 4.30 2.78
CA THR A 47 0.41 4.67 2.57
C THR A 47 1.16 4.81 3.90
N ILE A 48 0.52 5.41 4.92
CA ILE A 48 1.13 5.55 6.25
C ILE A 48 1.32 4.18 6.92
N LEU A 49 0.31 3.31 6.90
CA LEU A 49 0.40 1.97 7.50
C LEU A 49 1.47 1.11 6.83
N GLU A 50 1.53 1.10 5.50
CA GLU A 50 2.50 0.32 4.74
C GLU A 50 3.94 0.81 4.99
N PHE A 51 4.12 2.14 5.09
CA PHE A 51 5.39 2.73 5.51
C PHE A 51 5.82 2.28 6.91
N TYR A 52 4.89 2.25 7.87
CA TYR A 52 5.17 1.78 9.23
C TYR A 52 5.51 0.28 9.29
N GLU A 53 4.80 -0.56 8.54
CA GLU A 53 5.03 -2.01 8.47
C GLU A 53 6.42 -2.31 7.89
N HIS A 54 6.79 -1.64 6.79
CA HIS A 54 8.13 -1.79 6.18
C HIS A 54 9.27 -1.31 7.09
N GLN A 55 9.08 -0.23 7.85
CA GLN A 55 10.08 0.22 8.83
C GLN A 55 10.23 -0.77 9.99
N TYR A 56 9.12 -1.38 10.44
CA TYR A 56 9.14 -2.33 11.55
C TYR A 56 9.84 -3.64 11.17
N ASP A 57 9.58 -4.17 9.97
CA ASP A 57 10.25 -5.39 9.49
C ASP A 57 11.76 -5.19 9.35
N HIS A 58 12.21 -4.03 8.85
CA HIS A 58 13.64 -3.72 8.77
C HIS A 58 14.32 -3.66 10.14
N ILE A 59 13.66 -3.08 11.15
CA ILE A 59 14.20 -3.01 12.52
C ILE A 59 14.27 -4.41 13.13
N THR A 60 13.25 -5.25 12.88
CA THR A 60 13.16 -6.60 13.45
C THR A 60 14.17 -7.55 12.80
N LEU A 61 14.29 -7.52 11.47
CA LEU A 61 15.31 -8.26 10.72
C LEU A 61 16.72 -7.86 11.13
N LYS A 62 17.02 -6.56 11.27
CA LYS A 62 18.33 -6.11 11.79
C LYS A 62 18.62 -6.63 13.18
N ARG A 63 17.60 -6.81 14.01
CA ARG A 63 17.74 -7.26 15.40
C ARG A 63 17.89 -8.79 15.50
N GLN A 64 17.33 -9.55 14.57
CA GLN A 64 17.40 -11.02 14.53
C GLN A 64 18.60 -11.54 13.73
N ALA A 65 19.09 -10.79 12.73
CA ALA A 65 20.28 -11.13 11.94
C ALA A 65 21.52 -11.52 12.78
N PRO A 66 21.90 -10.83 13.88
CA PRO A 66 23.06 -11.22 14.66
C PRO A 66 22.89 -12.57 15.39
N ASN A 67 21.66 -12.94 15.76
CA ASN A 67 21.39 -14.20 16.47
C ASN A 67 21.43 -15.41 15.52
N LEU A 68 20.88 -15.29 14.30
CA LEU A 68 21.04 -16.33 13.27
C LEU A 68 22.51 -16.52 12.88
N TYR A 69 23.30 -15.44 12.84
CA TYR A 69 24.73 -15.51 12.52
C TYR A 69 25.52 -16.27 13.59
N ALA A 70 25.13 -16.14 14.86
CA ALA A 70 25.76 -16.86 15.97
C ALA A 70 25.47 -18.37 15.89
N ASP A 71 24.25 -18.77 15.55
CA ASP A 71 23.87 -20.19 15.39
C ASP A 71 24.56 -20.85 14.19
N ILE A 72 24.56 -20.20 13.01
CA ILE A 72 25.20 -20.75 11.80
C ILE A 72 26.72 -20.90 11.98
N LYS A 73 27.36 -19.97 12.70
CA LYS A 73 28.79 -20.04 13.01
C LYS A 73 29.13 -21.19 13.98
N HIS A 74 28.19 -21.56 14.85
CA HIS A 74 28.34 -22.66 15.78
C HIS A 74 28.17 -24.03 15.10
N GLU A 75 27.23 -24.14 14.15
CA GLU A 75 26.91 -25.40 13.48
C GLU A 75 27.90 -25.77 12.37
N HIS A 76 28.59 -24.78 11.78
CA HIS A 76 29.46 -24.99 10.60
C HIS A 76 30.88 -24.46 10.81
N LYS A 77 31.62 -25.12 11.70
CA LYS A 77 33.03 -24.80 12.05
C LYS A 77 34.04 -24.93 10.90
N HIS A 78 33.62 -25.41 9.73
CA HIS A 78 34.49 -25.75 8.59
C HIS A 78 34.11 -25.04 7.26
N LEU A 79 33.17 -24.11 7.27
CA LEU A 79 32.79 -23.41 6.06
C LEU A 79 33.82 -22.33 5.72
N GLU A 80 34.44 -22.45 4.55
CA GLU A 80 35.34 -21.45 3.98
C GLU A 80 34.67 -20.07 4.04
N GLU A 81 35.30 -19.11 4.72
CA GLU A 81 34.78 -17.74 4.89
C GLU A 81 34.36 -17.09 3.56
N LYS A 82 34.99 -17.50 2.45
CA LYS A 82 34.63 -17.09 1.09
C LYS A 82 33.23 -17.52 0.68
N LYS A 83 32.83 -18.78 0.92
CA LYS A 83 31.49 -19.28 0.55
C LYS A 83 30.40 -18.60 1.37
N VAL A 84 30.66 -18.35 2.65
CA VAL A 84 29.75 -17.61 3.54
C VAL A 84 29.59 -16.17 3.08
N LYS A 85 30.68 -15.50 2.68
CA LYS A 85 30.63 -14.14 2.10
C LYS A 85 29.85 -14.06 0.79
N ILE A 86 30.01 -15.04 -0.09
CA ILE A 86 29.30 -15.08 -1.38
C ILE A 86 27.79 -15.31 -1.14
N TRP A 87 27.44 -16.23 -0.24
CA TRP A 87 26.05 -16.45 0.16
C TRP A 87 25.42 -15.20 0.76
N LYS A 88 26.16 -14.49 1.62
CA LYS A 88 25.71 -13.23 2.21
C LYS A 88 25.42 -12.17 1.13
N LYS A 89 26.36 -11.99 0.19
CA LYS A 89 26.21 -11.00 -0.89
C LYS A 89 25.02 -11.33 -1.80
N ASN A 90 24.83 -12.61 -2.14
CA ASN A 90 23.70 -13.04 -2.96
C ASN A 90 22.36 -12.91 -2.23
N ALA A 91 22.32 -13.16 -0.91
CA ALA A 91 21.12 -12.96 -0.11
C ALA A 91 20.77 -11.47 0.02
N GLU A 92 21.76 -10.61 0.25
CA GLU A 92 21.59 -9.15 0.28
C GLU A 92 21.13 -8.61 -1.08
N GLU A 93 21.72 -9.07 -2.20
CA GLU A 93 21.31 -8.66 -3.55
C GLU A 93 19.87 -9.12 -3.89
N LEU A 94 19.47 -10.33 -3.49
CA LEU A 94 18.11 -10.84 -3.70
C LEU A 94 17.09 -10.09 -2.82
N GLU A 95 17.45 -9.77 -1.58
CA GLU A 95 16.63 -8.96 -0.68
C GLU A 95 16.42 -7.55 -1.23
N ASP A 96 17.48 -6.91 -1.73
CA ASP A 96 17.41 -5.59 -2.37
C ASP A 96 16.57 -5.63 -3.67
N GLU A 97 16.69 -6.68 -4.48
CA GLU A 97 15.92 -6.81 -5.72
C GLU A 97 14.42 -7.05 -5.45
N ILE A 98 14.09 -7.88 -4.47
CA ILE A 98 12.72 -8.13 -3.99
C ILE A 98 12.15 -6.85 -3.39
N LYS A 99 12.92 -6.15 -2.55
CA LYS A 99 12.52 -4.89 -1.92
C LYS A 99 12.24 -3.80 -2.96
N ASN A 100 13.16 -3.58 -3.90
CA ASN A 100 12.99 -2.61 -4.98
C ASN A 100 11.79 -2.96 -5.87
N GLY A 101 11.54 -4.25 -6.11
CA GLY A 101 10.38 -4.73 -6.86
C GLY A 101 9.04 -4.49 -6.14
N LEU A 102 9.00 -4.75 -4.84
CA LEU A 102 7.84 -4.53 -3.97
C LEU A 102 7.54 -3.04 -3.79
N GLU A 103 8.53 -2.24 -3.39
CA GLU A 103 8.37 -0.78 -3.20
C GLU A 103 7.84 -0.10 -4.47
N LYS A 104 8.36 -0.48 -5.64
CA LYS A 104 7.95 0.09 -6.93
C LYS A 104 6.53 -0.29 -7.33
N LYS A 105 6.03 -1.45 -6.89
CA LYS A 105 4.68 -1.95 -7.23
C LYS A 105 3.65 -1.37 -6.25
N THR A 106 3.98 -1.33 -4.96
CA THR A 106 3.19 -0.68 -3.92
C THR A 106 2.97 0.81 -4.22
N MET A 107 4.05 1.56 -4.49
CA MET A 107 3.95 3.00 -4.77
C MET A 107 3.03 3.32 -5.95
N LYS A 108 2.98 2.46 -6.97
CA LYS A 108 2.09 2.64 -8.13
C LYS A 108 0.62 2.50 -7.74
N HIS A 109 0.29 1.53 -6.90
CA HIS A 109 -1.11 1.26 -6.54
C HIS A 109 -1.69 2.32 -5.62
N GLU A 110 -0.91 2.78 -4.64
CA GLU A 110 -1.32 3.86 -3.74
C GLU A 110 -1.49 5.18 -4.50
N GLY A 111 -0.54 5.50 -5.38
CA GLY A 111 -0.60 6.71 -6.20
C GLY A 111 -1.84 6.73 -7.12
N ILE A 112 -2.18 5.60 -7.74
CA ILE A 112 -3.38 5.49 -8.58
C ILE A 112 -4.65 5.67 -7.75
N LEU A 113 -4.72 5.05 -6.57
CA LEU A 113 -5.88 5.16 -5.68
C LEU A 113 -6.10 6.61 -5.21
N LEU A 114 -5.01 7.29 -4.82
CA LEU A 114 -5.04 8.69 -4.42
C LEU A 114 -5.47 9.60 -5.57
N MET A 115 -4.86 9.46 -6.75
CA MET A 115 -5.23 10.24 -7.94
C MET A 115 -6.71 10.03 -8.31
N THR A 116 -7.18 8.79 -8.28
CA THR A 116 -8.57 8.46 -8.60
C THR A 116 -9.54 9.03 -7.56
N GLY A 117 -9.22 8.88 -6.27
CA GLY A 117 -10.03 9.46 -5.19
C GLY A 117 -10.09 10.98 -5.27
N THR A 118 -8.97 11.65 -5.55
CA THR A 118 -8.92 13.12 -5.72
C THR A 118 -9.71 13.57 -6.93
N PHE A 119 -9.65 12.82 -8.04
CA PHE A 119 -10.45 13.11 -9.22
C PHE A 119 -11.95 13.01 -8.93
N ILE A 120 -12.39 11.93 -8.27
CA ILE A 120 -13.80 11.74 -7.88
C ILE A 120 -14.23 12.84 -6.88
N TRP A 121 -13.36 13.21 -5.95
CA TRP A 121 -13.65 14.28 -5.00
C TRP A 121 -13.83 15.64 -5.68
N GLY A 122 -13.00 15.98 -6.67
CA GLY A 122 -13.05 17.28 -7.35
C GLY A 122 -14.11 17.38 -8.44
N PHE A 123 -14.41 16.27 -9.13
CA PHE A 123 -15.21 16.26 -10.36
C PHE A 123 -16.42 15.32 -10.33
N GLY A 124 -16.59 14.53 -9.26
CA GLY A 124 -17.62 13.49 -9.18
C GLY A 124 -19.03 14.01 -9.36
N ASP A 125 -19.35 15.18 -8.79
CA ASP A 125 -20.74 15.67 -8.77
C ASP A 125 -21.12 16.49 -10.01
N LEU A 126 -20.16 16.84 -10.86
CA LEU A 126 -20.40 17.64 -12.07
C LEU A 126 -21.50 17.07 -12.99
N PRO A 127 -21.56 15.74 -13.25
CA PRO A 127 -22.62 15.16 -14.06
C PRO A 127 -24.00 15.34 -13.43
N PHE A 128 -24.10 15.24 -12.10
CA PHE A 128 -25.38 15.40 -11.39
C PHE A 128 -25.84 16.85 -11.40
N LYS A 129 -24.93 17.80 -11.20
CA LYS A 129 -25.19 19.25 -11.28
C LYS A 129 -25.54 19.77 -12.67
N LEU A 130 -25.26 19.01 -13.72
CA LEU A 130 -25.64 19.34 -15.09
C LEU A 130 -27.01 18.77 -15.48
N ILE A 131 -27.51 17.78 -14.74
CA ILE A 131 -28.75 17.06 -15.04
C ILE A 131 -29.92 17.57 -14.18
N PHE A 132 -29.64 17.90 -12.91
CA PHE A 132 -30.60 18.45 -11.94
C PHE A 132 -30.32 19.93 -11.68
#